data_AF-A0A365D6A0-F1
#
_entry.id   AF-A0A365D6A0-F1
#
_cell.length_a   1.000
_cell.length_b   1.000
_cell.length_c   1.000
_cell.angle_alpha   90.00
_cell.angle_beta   90.00
_cell.angle_gamma   90.00
#
_symmetry.space_group_name_H-M   'P 1'
#
loop_
_entity.id
_entity.type
_entity.pdbx_description
1 polymer ?
#
loop_
_entity_poly.entity_id
_entity_poly.type
_entity_poly.pdbx_seq_one_letter_code
_entity_poly.pdbx_strand_id
1 'polypeptide(L)'
;MTAVSTTQSGAPVTSDAHSKSVGADGAIILTDHYLIEKLAQFNRERVPERVVHAKGGGAFGTFKATEDISKYTKAAFLQPGAETEMLIRFSSVAGENGSPDTWRDPRGFAVKFYTTEGNYDLVGNNTPVFFIRDGIKFPDFIHSQKRLPGTHLRDADMQWDFWTLSPESAHQVTWLMGDRGLPASWREMQGYGSHTYQWINAAGERFWVKYHFKSNQGVNSMTSEQAEQLAGSDADFYIRDLSENIAAGNFPSWDLHVQVMPYEDAKTYRFNPFDLTKVWPHGDYPLIKVGTMELNRNPENYFAQIEQATFAPSNFVPGIAASPDKMLQARIFSYADAHRYRVGTNHAQIPVNQPKNQVNNYSQDGAGRYLFNAPSVPVYAPNSVGGPAAVEPQNPAGGWENDGELTLAAHSLHAEDSDFVQAGALYREVYDEAAKARFLETISGAVGGVKSADIKERAIQYWTNVDAELGAKLRANLGAGDAPSAPTSAAESANKVG
;
A
#
# COMPACT_ATOMS: atom_id res chain seq x y z
N MET A 1 -30.05 -7.22 -31.58
CA MET A 1 -29.26 -8.16 -32.40
C MET A 1 -27.98 -8.47 -31.63
N THR A 2 -27.60 -9.74 -31.53
CA THR A 2 -26.34 -10.14 -30.88
C THR A 2 -25.16 -9.68 -31.74
N ALA A 3 -24.11 -9.15 -31.11
CA ALA A 3 -22.89 -8.78 -31.82
C ALA A 3 -22.19 -10.04 -32.37
N VAL A 4 -21.56 -9.93 -33.53
CA VAL A 4 -20.81 -11.02 -34.16
C VAL A 4 -19.41 -11.06 -33.55
N SER A 5 -18.94 -12.24 -33.15
CA SER A 5 -17.54 -12.45 -32.73
C SER A 5 -16.59 -12.14 -33.88
N THR A 6 -15.45 -11.50 -33.60
CA THR A 6 -14.43 -11.19 -34.60
C THR A 6 -13.04 -11.64 -34.17
N THR A 7 -12.15 -11.83 -35.13
CA THR A 7 -10.70 -11.89 -34.89
C THR A 7 -10.19 -10.54 -34.37
N GLN A 8 -8.95 -10.49 -33.92
CA GLN A 8 -8.30 -9.23 -33.52
C GLN A 8 -8.15 -8.23 -34.68
N SER A 9 -8.13 -8.71 -35.92
CA SER A 9 -8.17 -7.87 -37.13
C SER A 9 -9.58 -7.43 -37.57
N GLY A 10 -10.63 -7.83 -36.83
CA GLY A 10 -12.02 -7.43 -37.09
C GLY A 10 -12.77 -8.31 -38.09
N ALA A 11 -12.21 -9.45 -38.53
CA ALA A 11 -12.90 -10.37 -39.44
C ALA A 11 -13.93 -11.21 -38.67
N PRO A 12 -15.13 -11.47 -39.20
CA PRO A 12 -16.13 -12.33 -38.55
C PRO A 12 -15.59 -13.74 -38.29
N VAL A 13 -15.83 -14.24 -37.07
CA VAL A 13 -15.52 -15.61 -36.66
C VAL A 13 -16.70 -16.51 -37.00
N THR A 14 -16.41 -17.66 -37.62
CA THR A 14 -17.44 -18.61 -38.05
C THR A 14 -17.83 -19.62 -36.97
N SER A 15 -17.01 -19.79 -35.94
CA SER A 15 -17.25 -20.73 -34.84
C SER A 15 -16.43 -20.36 -33.60
N ASP A 16 -17.09 -20.27 -32.44
CA ASP A 16 -16.44 -20.15 -31.12
C ASP A 16 -16.35 -21.49 -30.38
N ALA A 17 -16.99 -22.54 -30.90
CA ALA A 17 -17.18 -23.83 -30.22
C ALA A 17 -16.36 -24.98 -30.84
N HIS A 18 -15.98 -24.86 -32.11
CA HIS A 18 -15.33 -25.93 -32.87
C HIS A 18 -14.13 -25.41 -33.64
N SER A 19 -12.98 -26.06 -33.45
CA SER A 19 -11.78 -25.89 -34.27
C SER A 19 -11.97 -26.49 -35.67
N LYS A 20 -11.13 -26.07 -36.62
CA LYS A 20 -11.10 -26.58 -37.99
C LYS A 20 -10.27 -27.86 -38.08
N SER A 21 -10.93 -28.98 -38.38
CA SER A 21 -10.35 -30.32 -38.47
C SER A 21 -10.58 -31.00 -39.83
N VAL A 22 -9.83 -32.09 -40.09
CA VAL A 22 -10.06 -32.98 -41.25
C VAL A 22 -11.26 -33.90 -40.99
N GLY A 23 -12.46 -33.46 -41.40
CA GLY A 23 -13.70 -34.15 -40.99
C GLY A 23 -13.98 -33.96 -39.50
N ALA A 24 -15.04 -34.59 -38.99
CA ALA A 24 -15.46 -34.44 -37.59
C ALA A 24 -14.43 -35.01 -36.58
N ASP A 25 -13.71 -36.07 -36.97
CA ASP A 25 -12.84 -36.84 -36.06
C ASP A 25 -11.34 -36.73 -36.37
N GLY A 26 -10.95 -35.91 -37.36
CA GLY A 26 -9.56 -35.79 -37.79
C GLY A 26 -8.77 -34.69 -37.06
N ALA A 27 -7.49 -34.55 -37.42
CA ALA A 27 -6.59 -33.59 -36.80
C ALA A 27 -6.99 -32.13 -37.10
N ILE A 28 -6.73 -31.25 -36.13
CA ILE A 28 -6.80 -29.79 -36.31
C ILE A 28 -5.65 -29.35 -37.21
N ILE A 29 -5.93 -28.42 -38.13
CA ILE A 29 -4.94 -27.89 -39.06
C ILE A 29 -4.33 -26.58 -38.56
N LEU A 30 -3.06 -26.34 -38.87
CA LEU A 30 -2.35 -25.12 -38.49
C LEU A 30 -2.96 -23.83 -39.09
N THR A 31 -3.79 -23.95 -40.15
CA THR A 31 -4.47 -22.81 -40.75
C THR A 31 -5.77 -22.43 -40.05
N ASP A 32 -6.11 -23.07 -38.93
CA ASP A 32 -7.12 -22.57 -38.00
C ASP A 32 -6.59 -21.33 -37.24
N HIS A 33 -6.56 -20.20 -37.95
CA HIS A 33 -5.97 -18.96 -37.47
C HIS A 33 -6.63 -18.45 -36.18
N TYR A 34 -7.96 -18.52 -36.07
CA TYR A 34 -8.66 -18.00 -34.90
C TYR A 34 -8.38 -18.82 -33.64
N LEU A 35 -8.31 -20.16 -33.74
CA LEU A 35 -7.86 -21.00 -32.63
C LEU A 35 -6.48 -20.56 -32.12
N ILE A 36 -5.53 -20.37 -33.04
CA ILE A 36 -4.15 -19.98 -32.70
C ILE A 36 -4.13 -18.60 -32.06
N GLU A 37 -4.82 -17.62 -32.66
CA GLU A 37 -4.91 -16.24 -32.15
C GLU A 37 -5.51 -16.21 -30.72
N LYS A 38 -6.64 -16.91 -30.51
CA LYS A 38 -7.34 -16.98 -29.22
C LYS A 38 -6.47 -17.60 -28.13
N LEU A 39 -5.81 -18.73 -28.42
CA LEU A 39 -4.90 -19.38 -27.46
C LEU A 39 -3.63 -18.55 -27.20
N ALA A 40 -3.09 -17.90 -28.23
CA ALA A 40 -1.91 -17.05 -28.08
C ALA A 40 -2.18 -15.83 -27.20
N GLN A 41 -3.36 -15.22 -27.33
CA GLN A 41 -3.80 -14.13 -26.47
C GLN A 41 -4.04 -14.61 -25.03
N PHE A 42 -4.75 -15.73 -24.85
CA PHE A 42 -5.01 -16.33 -23.53
C PHE A 42 -3.72 -16.55 -22.73
N ASN A 43 -2.69 -17.11 -23.38
CA ASN A 43 -1.38 -17.35 -22.76
C ASN A 43 -0.64 -16.06 -22.32
N ARG A 44 -1.14 -14.87 -22.68
CA ARG A 44 -0.53 -13.55 -22.41
C ARG A 44 -1.46 -12.59 -21.68
N GLU A 45 -2.58 -13.07 -21.13
CA GLU A 45 -3.50 -12.21 -20.37
C GLU A 45 -2.92 -11.72 -19.05
N ARG A 46 -2.04 -12.52 -18.42
CA ARG A 46 -1.48 -12.22 -17.10
C ARG A 46 -0.22 -11.37 -17.23
N VAL A 47 -0.14 -10.33 -16.41
CA VAL A 47 1.09 -9.56 -16.15
C VAL A 47 1.68 -10.00 -14.80
N PRO A 48 2.96 -9.73 -14.52
CA PRO A 48 3.50 -9.95 -13.19
C PRO A 48 2.62 -9.27 -12.13
N GLU A 49 2.34 -9.94 -11.02
CA GLU A 49 1.70 -9.28 -9.89
C GLU A 49 2.62 -8.22 -9.29
N ARG A 50 2.07 -7.34 -8.45
CA ARG A 50 2.92 -6.43 -7.66
C ARG A 50 3.73 -7.26 -6.66
N VAL A 51 5.03 -6.97 -6.55
CA VAL A 51 5.93 -7.68 -5.60
C VAL A 51 5.39 -7.63 -4.17
N VAL A 52 4.84 -6.50 -3.78
CA VAL A 52 4.06 -6.30 -2.54
C VAL A 52 2.69 -5.78 -2.90
N HIS A 53 1.72 -5.96 -2.02
CA HIS A 53 0.36 -5.47 -2.25
C HIS A 53 -0.30 -6.08 -3.50
N ALA A 54 0.00 -7.35 -3.80
CA ALA A 54 -0.56 -8.08 -4.94
C ALA A 54 -2.08 -8.20 -4.81
N LYS A 55 -2.57 -8.77 -3.69
CA LYS A 55 -4.00 -8.86 -3.41
C LYS A 55 -4.59 -7.50 -3.05
N GLY A 56 -5.62 -7.07 -3.77
CA GLY A 56 -6.27 -5.80 -3.52
C GLY A 56 -7.49 -5.54 -4.38
N GLY A 57 -8.09 -4.38 -4.17
CA GLY A 57 -9.29 -3.92 -4.85
C GLY A 57 -9.37 -2.40 -4.79
N GLY A 58 -10.33 -1.79 -5.46
CA GLY A 58 -10.39 -0.34 -5.50
C GLY A 58 -11.65 0.18 -6.15
N ALA A 59 -11.80 1.49 -6.06
CA ALA A 59 -12.95 2.22 -6.58
C ALA A 59 -12.55 3.63 -6.95
N PHE A 60 -13.37 4.24 -7.81
CA PHE A 60 -13.30 5.66 -8.12
C PHE A 60 -14.15 6.45 -7.13
N GLY A 61 -13.82 7.73 -7.01
CA GLY A 61 -14.48 8.63 -6.08
C GLY A 61 -14.21 10.09 -6.40
N THR A 62 -14.63 10.96 -5.48
CA THR A 62 -14.36 12.39 -5.53
C THR A 62 -13.81 12.86 -4.20
N PHE A 63 -12.78 13.70 -4.26
CA PHE A 63 -12.29 14.47 -3.13
C PHE A 63 -12.79 15.90 -3.24
N LYS A 64 -13.32 16.43 -2.13
CA LYS A 64 -13.77 17.82 -2.00
C LYS A 64 -12.98 18.53 -0.91
N ALA A 65 -12.26 19.59 -1.27
CA ALA A 65 -11.60 20.47 -0.31
C ALA A 65 -12.64 21.35 0.39
N THR A 66 -12.83 21.16 1.70
CA THR A 66 -13.87 21.85 2.49
C THR A 66 -13.30 22.97 3.34
N GLU A 67 -12.02 22.88 3.71
CA GLU A 67 -11.35 23.87 4.56
C GLU A 67 -10.34 24.69 3.76
N ASP A 68 -10.11 25.93 4.20
CA ASP A 68 -9.07 26.77 3.61
C ASP A 68 -7.70 26.49 4.23
N ILE A 69 -6.87 25.78 3.46
CA ILE A 69 -5.48 25.48 3.80
C ILE A 69 -4.48 26.14 2.85
N SER A 70 -4.93 27.12 2.05
CA SER A 70 -4.11 27.84 1.05
C SER A 70 -2.86 28.51 1.64
N LYS A 71 -2.91 28.87 2.94
CA LYS A 71 -1.75 29.37 3.69
C LYS A 71 -0.58 28.38 3.76
N TYR A 72 -0.83 27.08 3.60
CA TYR A 72 0.21 26.05 3.69
C TYR A 72 0.62 25.48 2.34
N THR A 73 -0.28 25.40 1.36
CA THR A 73 0.04 24.85 0.03
C THR A 73 -0.69 25.56 -1.10
N LYS A 74 -0.01 25.69 -2.23
CA LYS A 74 -0.58 26.18 -3.51
C LYS A 74 -1.17 25.08 -4.39
N ALA A 75 -1.24 23.82 -3.92
CA ALA A 75 -1.74 22.71 -4.71
C ALA A 75 -3.20 22.91 -5.12
N ALA A 76 -3.46 22.88 -6.44
CA ALA A 76 -4.76 23.26 -7.00
C ALA A 76 -5.95 22.46 -6.45
N PHE A 77 -5.79 21.14 -6.27
CA PHE A 77 -6.86 20.26 -5.78
C PHE A 77 -7.18 20.44 -4.28
N LEU A 78 -6.34 21.18 -3.55
CA LEU A 78 -6.54 21.49 -2.14
C LEU A 78 -7.02 22.92 -1.89
N GLN A 79 -7.26 23.70 -2.96
CA GLN A 79 -7.81 25.04 -2.82
C GLN A 79 -9.29 24.98 -2.43
N PRO A 80 -9.81 25.98 -1.69
CA PRO A 80 -11.18 25.95 -1.16
C PRO A 80 -12.23 25.67 -2.24
N GLY A 81 -13.08 24.66 -2.01
CA GLY A 81 -14.15 24.29 -2.92
C GLY A 81 -13.72 23.49 -4.15
N ALA A 82 -12.44 23.15 -4.30
CA ALA A 82 -11.99 22.26 -5.36
C ALA A 82 -12.61 20.87 -5.21
N GLU A 83 -13.13 20.34 -6.32
CA GLU A 83 -13.61 18.97 -6.44
C GLU A 83 -12.74 18.22 -7.45
N THR A 84 -12.21 17.07 -7.06
CA THR A 84 -11.22 16.33 -7.84
C THR A 84 -11.59 14.86 -7.90
N GLU A 85 -11.76 14.34 -9.12
CA GLU A 85 -11.91 12.88 -9.31
C GLU A 85 -10.66 12.17 -8.81
N MET A 86 -10.85 10.98 -8.25
CA MET A 86 -9.77 10.14 -7.77
C MET A 86 -10.02 8.66 -7.96
N LEU A 87 -8.95 7.89 -7.88
CA LEU A 87 -8.94 6.44 -7.77
C LEU A 87 -8.24 6.05 -6.47
N ILE A 88 -8.83 5.13 -5.72
CA ILE A 88 -8.15 4.46 -4.60
C ILE A 88 -7.97 2.98 -4.88
N ARG A 89 -6.83 2.43 -4.46
CA ARG A 89 -6.60 1.00 -4.36
C ARG A 89 -6.21 0.64 -2.93
N PHE A 90 -6.96 -0.31 -2.37
CA PHE A 90 -6.66 -0.99 -1.12
C PHE A 90 -6.01 -2.34 -1.39
N SER A 91 -5.25 -2.85 -0.43
CA SER A 91 -4.54 -4.14 -0.58
C SER A 91 -4.04 -4.69 0.75
N SER A 92 -3.72 -5.98 0.81
CA SER A 92 -2.78 -6.52 1.81
C SER A 92 -1.33 -6.15 1.42
N VAL A 93 -0.29 -6.75 2.02
CA VAL A 93 1.12 -6.50 1.69
C VAL A 93 1.84 -7.76 1.21
N ALA A 94 1.88 -8.80 2.04
CA ALA A 94 2.77 -9.94 1.85
C ALA A 94 2.22 -10.97 0.85
N GLY A 95 0.90 -11.21 0.91
CA GLY A 95 0.22 -12.24 0.13
C GLY A 95 0.23 -11.97 -1.38
N GLU A 96 0.26 -13.05 -2.15
CA GLU A 96 0.16 -13.05 -3.62
C GLU A 96 -1.28 -12.77 -4.07
N ASN A 97 -1.52 -12.63 -5.39
CA ASN A 97 -2.80 -12.19 -5.95
C ASN A 97 -4.02 -13.06 -5.55
N GLY A 98 -3.81 -14.34 -5.23
CA GLY A 98 -4.86 -15.26 -4.77
C GLY A 98 -4.94 -15.45 -3.25
N SER A 99 -4.16 -14.70 -2.46
CA SER A 99 -4.18 -14.83 -1.00
C SER A 99 -5.48 -14.30 -0.38
N PRO A 100 -5.91 -14.81 0.79
CA PRO A 100 -7.09 -14.31 1.48
C PRO A 100 -6.96 -12.85 1.93
N ASP A 101 -8.03 -12.07 1.76
CA ASP A 101 -8.10 -10.66 2.16
C ASP A 101 -7.90 -10.47 3.67
N THR A 102 -8.36 -11.42 4.47
CA THR A 102 -8.44 -11.33 5.95
C THR A 102 -7.18 -11.80 6.67
N TRP A 103 -6.06 -12.01 5.99
CA TRP A 103 -4.79 -12.26 6.69
C TRP A 103 -4.34 -11.04 7.51
N ARG A 104 -3.80 -11.26 8.72
CA ARG A 104 -3.21 -10.20 9.54
C ARG A 104 -2.01 -9.60 8.79
N ASP A 105 -2.13 -8.34 8.40
CA ASP A 105 -1.15 -7.64 7.57
C ASP A 105 -1.44 -6.12 7.64
N PRO A 106 -0.49 -5.22 7.34
CA PRO A 106 -0.86 -3.85 7.01
C PRO A 106 -1.80 -3.83 5.80
N ARG A 107 -2.53 -2.73 5.62
CA ARG A 107 -3.32 -2.51 4.41
C ARG A 107 -2.79 -1.33 3.62
N GLY A 108 -2.66 -1.49 2.31
CA GLY A 108 -2.39 -0.39 1.39
C GLY A 108 -3.57 0.57 1.34
N PHE A 109 -3.26 1.87 1.23
CA PHE A 109 -4.22 2.96 1.07
C PHE A 109 -3.69 3.91 0.00
N ALA A 110 -3.70 3.48 -1.27
CA ALA A 110 -3.07 4.20 -2.37
C ALA A 110 -4.10 5.06 -3.12
N VAL A 111 -3.96 6.38 -3.04
CA VAL A 111 -4.88 7.35 -3.67
C VAL A 111 -4.21 8.08 -4.81
N LYS A 112 -4.89 8.19 -5.95
CA LYS A 112 -4.51 9.00 -7.11
C LYS A 112 -5.56 10.09 -7.30
N PHE A 113 -5.15 11.35 -7.23
CA PHE A 113 -5.98 12.51 -7.51
C PHE A 113 -5.70 12.98 -8.94
N TYR A 114 -6.74 13.06 -9.78
CA TYR A 114 -6.62 13.55 -11.15
C TYR A 114 -6.74 15.08 -11.17
N THR A 115 -5.69 15.77 -10.72
CA THR A 115 -5.70 17.23 -10.55
C THR A 115 -5.61 17.96 -11.90
N THR A 116 -5.86 19.27 -11.89
CA THR A 116 -5.69 20.14 -13.06
C THR A 116 -4.22 20.35 -13.47
N GLU A 117 -3.26 19.99 -12.61
CA GLU A 117 -1.82 20.21 -12.79
C GLU A 117 -1.03 18.89 -12.86
N GLY A 118 -1.71 17.77 -13.09
CA GLY A 118 -1.12 16.43 -13.14
C GLY A 118 -1.78 15.46 -12.17
N ASN A 119 -1.40 14.19 -12.25
CA ASN A 119 -1.83 13.21 -11.24
C ASN A 119 -0.98 13.38 -9.97
N TYR A 120 -1.63 13.52 -8.82
CA TYR A 120 -0.96 13.43 -7.52
C TYR A 120 -1.24 12.06 -6.90
N ASP A 121 -0.18 11.33 -6.54
CA ASP A 121 -0.32 10.02 -5.89
C ASP A 121 0.12 10.09 -4.42
N LEU A 122 -0.84 9.89 -3.50
CA LEU A 122 -0.57 9.67 -2.10
C LEU A 122 -0.66 8.17 -1.79
N VAL A 123 0.49 7.52 -1.82
CA VAL A 123 0.60 6.06 -1.70
C VAL A 123 0.81 5.68 -0.24
N GLY A 124 -0.28 5.64 0.51
CA GLY A 124 -0.30 5.42 1.95
C GLY A 124 -0.55 3.97 2.38
N ASN A 125 -0.71 3.80 3.70
CA ASN A 125 -1.11 2.56 4.36
C ASN A 125 -2.18 2.85 5.43
N ASN A 126 -2.77 1.82 6.02
CA ASN A 126 -3.67 1.94 7.18
C ASN A 126 -2.97 2.17 8.52
N THR A 127 -1.67 2.50 8.49
CA THR A 127 -0.83 2.79 9.66
C THR A 127 -0.03 4.08 9.46
N PRO A 128 0.16 4.91 10.51
CA PRO A 128 0.93 6.13 10.42
C PRO A 128 2.45 5.91 10.41
N VAL A 129 2.93 4.68 10.63
CA VAL A 129 4.36 4.33 10.69
C VAL A 129 4.67 3.08 9.86
N PHE A 130 5.94 2.71 9.76
CA PHE A 130 6.36 1.48 9.10
C PHE A 130 7.44 0.72 9.91
N PHE A 131 7.79 -0.48 9.47
CA PHE A 131 8.70 -1.39 10.18
C PHE A 131 10.17 -0.96 10.16
N ILE A 132 10.56 -0.16 9.18
CA ILE A 132 11.94 0.22 8.90
C ILE A 132 12.00 1.70 8.54
N ARG A 133 13.18 2.30 8.77
CA ARG A 133 13.43 3.73 8.50
C ARG A 133 14.47 4.00 7.42
N ASP A 134 15.05 2.95 6.82
CA ASP A 134 16.00 3.07 5.71
C ASP A 134 15.62 2.09 4.59
N GLY A 135 15.52 2.60 3.36
CA GLY A 135 15.00 1.87 2.21
C GLY A 135 15.81 0.64 1.82
N ILE A 136 17.08 0.59 2.19
CA ILE A 136 17.95 -0.56 1.89
C ILE A 136 17.46 -1.86 2.55
N LYS A 137 16.80 -1.79 3.71
CA LYS A 137 16.24 -2.96 4.41
C LYS A 137 14.93 -3.46 3.80
N PHE A 138 14.32 -2.73 2.87
CA PHE A 138 12.97 -3.06 2.37
C PHE A 138 12.91 -4.42 1.66
N PRO A 139 13.85 -4.79 0.76
CA PRO A 139 13.83 -6.13 0.15
C PRO A 139 13.94 -7.24 1.18
N ASP A 140 14.86 -7.12 2.16
CA ASP A 140 15.05 -8.12 3.21
C ASP A 140 13.80 -8.28 4.08
N PHE A 141 13.17 -7.17 4.47
CA PHE A 141 11.89 -7.18 5.17
C PHE A 141 10.81 -7.90 4.35
N ILE A 142 10.67 -7.59 3.05
CA ILE A 142 9.63 -8.23 2.23
C ILE A 142 9.91 -9.72 2.03
N HIS A 143 11.18 -10.12 1.89
CA HIS A 143 11.56 -11.53 1.87
C HIS A 143 11.16 -12.23 3.18
N SER A 144 11.39 -11.60 4.35
CA SER A 144 11.04 -12.19 5.64
C SER A 144 9.54 -12.39 5.82
N GLN A 145 8.70 -11.58 5.17
CA GLN A 145 7.24 -11.71 5.25
C GLN A 145 6.64 -12.71 4.27
N LYS A 146 7.38 -13.11 3.24
CA LYS A 146 6.93 -14.00 2.17
C LYS A 146 7.32 -15.45 2.45
N ARG A 147 7.98 -16.11 1.51
CA ARG A 147 8.13 -17.57 1.47
C ARG A 147 9.59 -17.97 1.52
N LEU A 148 9.89 -19.00 2.29
CA LEU A 148 11.20 -19.64 2.29
C LEU A 148 11.50 -20.24 0.91
N PRO A 149 12.76 -20.18 0.42
CA PRO A 149 13.11 -20.67 -0.91
C PRO A 149 13.02 -22.19 -1.03
N GLY A 150 13.21 -22.94 0.06
CA GLY A 150 13.17 -24.41 0.05
C GLY A 150 11.75 -24.98 0.10
N THR A 151 10.92 -24.50 1.03
CA THR A 151 9.57 -25.06 1.27
C THR A 151 8.46 -24.29 0.57
N HIS A 152 8.75 -23.06 0.12
CA HIS A 152 7.76 -22.12 -0.40
C HIS A 152 6.64 -21.77 0.60
N LEU A 153 6.88 -21.97 1.90
CA LEU A 153 5.96 -21.63 2.99
C LEU A 153 6.37 -20.30 3.66
N ARG A 154 5.38 -19.59 4.21
CA ARG A 154 5.65 -18.57 5.21
C ARG A 154 6.20 -19.23 6.48
N ASP A 155 7.03 -18.52 7.22
CA ASP A 155 7.73 -19.07 8.37
C ASP A 155 7.86 -18.05 9.49
N ALA A 156 7.57 -18.48 10.73
CA ALA A 156 7.57 -17.61 11.90
C ALA A 156 9.00 -17.28 12.35
N ASP A 157 9.95 -18.22 12.27
CA ASP A 157 11.35 -17.97 12.61
C ASP A 157 11.90 -16.87 11.72
N MET A 158 11.66 -16.97 10.41
CA MET A 158 12.08 -15.95 9.43
C MET A 158 11.53 -14.55 9.74
N GLN A 159 10.24 -14.43 10.08
CA GLN A 159 9.63 -13.13 10.40
C GLN A 159 10.19 -12.54 11.71
N TRP A 160 10.20 -13.35 12.77
CA TRP A 160 10.64 -12.89 14.09
C TRP A 160 12.14 -12.68 14.17
N ASP A 161 12.95 -13.42 13.41
CA ASP A 161 14.39 -13.17 13.33
C ASP A 161 14.67 -11.77 12.77
N PHE A 162 14.04 -11.43 11.64
CA PHE A 162 14.19 -10.09 11.06
C PHE A 162 13.70 -8.99 12.02
N TRP A 163 12.50 -9.11 12.57
CA TRP A 163 11.94 -8.08 13.45
C TRP A 163 12.76 -7.90 14.73
N THR A 164 13.22 -8.98 15.35
CA THR A 164 14.00 -8.89 16.60
C THR A 164 15.42 -8.36 16.37
N LEU A 165 15.98 -8.52 15.18
CA LEU A 165 17.27 -7.94 14.77
C LEU A 165 17.14 -6.53 14.16
N SER A 166 15.92 -6.07 13.89
CA SER A 166 15.61 -4.69 13.46
C SER A 166 14.66 -4.05 14.47
N PRO A 167 15.16 -3.66 15.66
CA PRO A 167 14.34 -3.17 16.77
C PRO A 167 13.52 -1.93 16.42
N GLU A 168 13.91 -1.17 15.39
CA GLU A 168 13.12 -0.06 14.86
C GLU A 168 11.70 -0.46 14.42
N SER A 169 11.45 -1.75 14.21
CA SER A 169 10.16 -2.33 13.85
C SER A 169 9.13 -2.32 14.98
N ALA A 170 9.54 -2.14 16.24
CA ALA A 170 8.71 -2.32 17.43
C ALA A 170 7.38 -1.57 17.38
N HIS A 171 7.39 -0.32 16.92
CA HIS A 171 6.17 0.47 16.83
C HIS A 171 5.17 -0.13 15.84
N GLN A 172 5.61 -0.48 14.63
CA GLN A 172 4.74 -1.04 13.61
C GLN A 172 4.34 -2.50 13.91
N VAL A 173 5.22 -3.31 14.51
CA VAL A 173 4.86 -4.67 14.94
C VAL A 173 3.81 -4.62 16.06
N THR A 174 3.93 -3.67 17.00
CA THR A 174 2.89 -3.42 18.02
C THR A 174 1.56 -3.05 17.35
N TRP A 175 1.57 -2.13 16.37
CA TRP A 175 0.36 -1.81 15.61
C TRP A 175 -0.25 -3.02 14.90
N LEU A 176 0.57 -3.81 14.20
CA LEU A 176 0.16 -4.98 13.42
C LEU A 176 -0.44 -6.08 14.29
N MET A 177 0.14 -6.33 15.47
CA MET A 177 -0.32 -7.38 16.38
C MET A 177 -1.53 -6.94 17.23
N GLY A 178 -1.84 -5.64 17.27
CA GLY A 178 -3.09 -5.14 17.84
C GLY A 178 -4.31 -5.40 16.97
N ASP A 179 -5.49 -4.98 17.44
CA ASP A 179 -6.77 -5.22 16.75
C ASP A 179 -6.76 -4.70 15.29
N ARG A 180 -6.10 -3.56 15.06
CA ARG A 180 -6.03 -2.90 13.73
C ARG A 180 -5.24 -3.67 12.67
N GLY A 181 -4.57 -4.77 13.02
CA GLY A 181 -3.99 -5.70 12.05
C GLY A 181 -5.01 -6.52 11.26
N LEU A 182 -6.27 -6.53 11.71
CA LEU A 182 -7.40 -7.22 11.09
C LEU A 182 -8.60 -6.27 10.99
N PRO A 183 -8.62 -5.30 10.07
CA PRO A 183 -9.77 -4.42 9.90
C PRO A 183 -11.01 -5.21 9.48
N ALA A 184 -12.20 -4.81 9.93
CA ALA A 184 -13.45 -5.48 9.57
C ALA A 184 -13.76 -5.37 8.07
N SER A 185 -13.41 -4.23 7.47
CA SER A 185 -13.50 -3.97 6.03
C SER A 185 -12.48 -2.90 5.64
N TRP A 186 -12.26 -2.67 4.34
CA TRP A 186 -11.48 -1.51 3.90
C TRP A 186 -12.17 -0.18 4.21
N ARG A 187 -13.50 -0.16 4.34
CA ARG A 187 -14.28 1.06 4.63
C ARG A 187 -14.11 1.51 6.08
N GLU A 188 -13.89 0.57 6.99
CA GLU A 188 -13.81 0.79 8.44
C GLU A 188 -12.36 0.79 8.96
N MET A 189 -11.43 1.27 8.15
CA MET A 189 -10.04 1.52 8.55
C MET A 189 -9.61 2.93 8.23
N GLN A 190 -8.65 3.44 9.00
CA GLN A 190 -7.99 4.70 8.70
C GLN A 190 -7.00 4.54 7.54
N GLY A 191 -6.68 5.65 6.89
CA GLY A 191 -5.57 5.75 5.94
C GLY A 191 -4.56 6.81 6.40
N TYR A 192 -3.30 6.65 6.04
CA TYR A 192 -2.24 7.58 6.39
C TYR A 192 -1.23 7.67 5.24
N GLY A 193 -0.67 8.86 5.05
CA GLY A 193 0.52 9.00 4.19
C GLY A 193 1.77 8.35 4.80
N SER A 194 1.75 8.14 6.12
CA SER A 194 2.84 7.64 6.98
C SER A 194 4.05 8.56 7.03
N HIS A 195 4.66 8.83 5.88
CA HIS A 195 5.79 9.73 5.72
C HIS A 195 5.43 11.17 6.07
N THR A 196 6.48 11.91 6.41
CA THR A 196 6.46 13.36 6.30
C THR A 196 6.63 13.76 4.85
N TYR A 197 5.80 14.68 4.38
CA TYR A 197 5.90 15.34 3.07
C TYR A 197 6.15 16.82 3.28
N GLN A 198 6.38 17.55 2.19
CA GLN A 198 6.49 19.00 2.23
C GLN A 198 5.31 19.65 1.50
N TRP A 199 4.73 20.68 2.10
CA TRP A 199 3.83 21.62 1.45
C TRP A 199 4.53 22.96 1.21
N ILE A 200 4.25 23.58 0.07
CA ILE A 200 4.77 24.90 -0.30
C ILE A 200 3.61 25.82 -0.67
N ASN A 201 3.47 26.95 0.00
CA ASN A 201 2.41 27.91 -0.28
C ASN A 201 2.75 28.84 -1.46
N ALA A 202 1.84 29.77 -1.78
CA ALA A 202 2.03 30.72 -2.89
C ALA A 202 3.20 31.69 -2.68
N ALA A 203 3.58 31.96 -1.43
CA ALA A 203 4.73 32.81 -1.08
C ALA A 203 6.07 32.06 -1.08
N GLY A 204 6.06 30.73 -1.29
CA GLY A 204 7.26 29.89 -1.24
C GLY A 204 7.64 29.43 0.17
N GLU A 205 6.80 29.67 1.17
CA GLU A 205 7.03 29.16 2.53
C GLU A 205 6.80 27.64 2.55
N ARG A 206 7.66 26.95 3.30
CA ARG A 206 7.71 25.47 3.36
C ARG A 206 7.13 24.99 4.70
N PHE A 207 6.40 23.88 4.65
CA PHE A 207 5.84 23.22 5.83
C PHE A 207 6.04 21.71 5.72
N TRP A 208 6.28 21.05 6.84
CA TRP A 208 6.30 19.59 6.91
C TRP A 208 4.90 19.08 7.26
N VAL A 209 4.46 18.04 6.57
CA VAL A 209 3.06 17.59 6.63
C VAL A 209 2.94 16.08 6.75
N LYS A 210 2.05 15.62 7.65
CA LYS A 210 1.59 14.22 7.71
C LYS A 210 0.11 14.14 7.37
N TYR A 211 -0.27 13.20 6.51
CA TYR A 211 -1.66 12.99 6.06
C TYR A 211 -2.38 11.91 6.87
N HIS A 212 -3.63 12.17 7.22
CA HIS A 212 -4.50 11.30 8.01
C HIS A 212 -5.91 11.25 7.40
N PHE A 213 -6.30 10.13 6.80
CA PHE A 213 -7.66 9.87 6.33
C PHE A 213 -8.46 9.22 7.45
N LYS A 214 -9.45 9.94 7.98
CA LYS A 214 -10.34 9.49 9.05
C LYS A 214 -11.63 8.91 8.46
N SER A 215 -11.81 7.59 8.53
CA SER A 215 -13.02 6.88 8.11
C SER A 215 -14.23 7.42 8.85
N ASN A 216 -15.27 7.75 8.09
CA ASN A 216 -16.56 8.18 8.61
C ASN A 216 -17.47 6.98 8.99
N GLN A 217 -17.02 5.75 8.72
CA GLN A 217 -17.69 4.50 9.08
C GLN A 217 -17.25 4.00 10.46
N GLY A 218 -16.19 4.58 11.02
CA GLY A 218 -15.55 4.12 12.25
C GLY A 218 -14.32 3.26 11.99
N VAL A 219 -13.69 2.78 13.06
CA VAL A 219 -12.53 1.89 12.99
C VAL A 219 -12.90 0.58 13.67
N ASN A 220 -13.31 -0.39 12.86
CA ASN A 220 -13.77 -1.70 13.32
C ASN A 220 -12.76 -2.78 12.92
N SER A 221 -12.59 -3.78 13.78
CA SER A 221 -11.66 -4.88 13.59
C SER A 221 -12.36 -6.22 13.83
N MET A 222 -11.84 -7.28 13.21
CA MET A 222 -12.29 -8.65 13.41
C MET A 222 -11.34 -9.41 14.34
N THR A 223 -11.84 -10.45 15.01
CA THR A 223 -10.98 -11.35 15.77
C THR A 223 -10.20 -12.27 14.84
N SER A 224 -9.16 -12.93 15.37
CA SER A 224 -8.35 -13.88 14.60
C SER A 224 -9.20 -15.06 14.11
N GLU A 225 -10.18 -15.51 14.90
CA GLU A 225 -11.07 -16.62 14.56
C GLU A 225 -12.02 -16.24 13.42
N GLN A 226 -12.58 -15.03 13.48
CA GLN A 226 -13.43 -14.50 12.40
C GLN A 226 -12.63 -14.37 11.10
N ALA A 227 -11.41 -13.85 11.20
CA ALA A 227 -10.52 -13.70 10.05
C ALA A 227 -10.16 -15.05 9.42
N GLU A 228 -9.88 -16.07 10.23
CA GLU A 228 -9.59 -17.43 9.78
C GLU A 228 -10.79 -18.09 9.10
N GLN A 229 -11.99 -17.94 9.69
CA GLN A 229 -13.23 -18.44 9.09
C GLN A 229 -13.48 -17.79 7.72
N LEU A 230 -13.33 -16.46 7.62
CA LEU A 230 -13.48 -15.74 6.36
C LEU A 230 -12.40 -16.13 5.35
N ALA A 231 -11.15 -16.35 5.79
CA ALA A 231 -10.08 -16.78 4.89
C ALA A 231 -10.39 -18.13 4.19
N GLY A 232 -11.13 -19.01 4.86
CA GLY A 232 -11.59 -20.28 4.27
C GLY A 232 -12.89 -20.19 3.48
N SER A 233 -13.81 -19.29 3.85
CA SER A 233 -15.15 -19.21 3.26
C SER A 233 -15.33 -18.16 2.16
N ASP A 234 -14.58 -17.05 2.22
CA ASP A 234 -14.57 -15.98 1.22
C ASP A 234 -13.21 -15.26 1.20
N ALA A 235 -12.27 -15.79 0.39
CA ALA A 235 -10.94 -15.20 0.27
C ALA A 235 -10.94 -13.77 -0.28
N ASP A 236 -12.04 -13.32 -0.91
CA ASP A 236 -12.20 -12.01 -1.56
C ASP A 236 -13.17 -11.08 -0.79
N PHE A 237 -13.33 -11.34 0.51
CA PHE A 237 -14.30 -10.68 1.37
C PHE A 237 -14.25 -9.14 1.33
N TYR A 238 -13.05 -8.52 1.36
CA TYR A 238 -12.96 -7.06 1.33
C TYR A 238 -13.26 -6.48 -0.05
N ILE A 239 -12.87 -7.16 -1.12
CA ILE A 239 -13.23 -6.78 -2.50
C ILE A 239 -14.75 -6.80 -2.65
N ARG A 240 -15.39 -7.87 -2.17
CA ARG A 240 -16.84 -8.03 -2.19
C ARG A 240 -17.54 -6.94 -1.39
N ASP A 241 -17.13 -6.72 -0.14
CA ASP A 241 -17.70 -5.69 0.75
C ASP A 241 -17.68 -4.30 0.10
N LEU A 242 -16.52 -3.87 -0.44
CA LEU A 242 -16.41 -2.55 -1.07
C LEU A 242 -17.32 -2.45 -2.30
N SER A 243 -17.28 -3.45 -3.18
CA SER A 243 -18.03 -3.46 -4.42
C SER A 243 -19.54 -3.44 -4.19
N GLU A 244 -20.03 -4.27 -3.28
CA GLU A 244 -21.45 -4.38 -2.95
C GLU A 244 -21.98 -3.13 -2.25
N ASN A 245 -21.22 -2.52 -1.34
CA ASN A 245 -21.63 -1.27 -0.71
C ASN A 245 -21.75 -0.13 -1.73
N ILE A 246 -20.78 0.02 -2.64
CA ILE A 246 -20.87 1.05 -3.69
C ILE A 246 -22.05 0.77 -4.63
N ALA A 247 -22.27 -0.48 -5.03
CA ALA A 247 -23.39 -0.85 -5.89
C ALA A 247 -24.76 -0.58 -5.22
N ALA A 248 -24.83 -0.69 -3.90
CA ALA A 248 -26.02 -0.40 -3.11
C ALA A 248 -26.22 1.10 -2.80
N GLY A 249 -25.30 1.98 -3.21
CA GLY A 249 -25.34 3.41 -2.88
C GLY A 249 -24.84 3.76 -1.46
N ASN A 250 -24.26 2.80 -0.74
CA ASN A 250 -23.64 3.00 0.57
C ASN A 250 -22.20 3.47 0.41
N PHE A 251 -22.02 4.69 -0.08
CA PHE A 251 -20.70 5.23 -0.44
C PHE A 251 -19.82 5.45 0.81
N PRO A 252 -18.67 4.74 0.92
CA PRO A 252 -17.74 4.99 2.00
C PRO A 252 -16.98 6.30 1.79
N SER A 253 -16.60 6.94 2.89
CA SER A 253 -15.98 8.25 2.90
C SER A 253 -15.00 8.43 4.05
N TRP A 254 -13.99 9.28 3.81
CA TRP A 254 -12.95 9.64 4.77
C TRP A 254 -12.74 11.14 4.79
N ASP A 255 -12.61 11.70 5.98
CA ASP A 255 -12.16 13.08 6.16
C ASP A 255 -10.62 13.13 6.17
N LEU A 256 -10.05 13.84 5.18
CA LEU A 256 -8.63 14.12 5.16
C LEU A 256 -8.31 15.19 6.19
N HIS A 257 -7.38 14.85 7.08
CA HIS A 257 -6.74 15.74 8.02
C HIS A 257 -5.23 15.76 7.77
N VAL A 258 -4.59 16.84 8.20
CA VAL A 258 -3.14 16.97 8.19
C VAL A 258 -2.60 17.48 9.52
N GLN A 259 -1.40 17.06 9.88
CA GLN A 259 -0.56 17.79 10.83
C GLN A 259 0.37 18.68 10.02
N VAL A 260 0.60 19.92 10.46
CA VAL A 260 1.48 20.87 9.81
C VAL A 260 2.53 21.33 10.82
N MET A 261 3.80 21.07 10.51
CA MET A 261 4.95 21.49 11.27
C MET A 261 5.70 22.59 10.49
N PRO A 262 6.00 23.75 11.11
CA PRO A 262 6.86 24.76 10.50
C PRO A 262 8.20 24.18 10.06
N TYR A 263 8.78 24.71 8.98
CA TYR A 263 9.99 24.17 8.38
C TYR A 263 11.17 24.00 9.36
N GLU A 264 11.39 25.02 10.19
CA GLU A 264 12.51 25.12 11.12
C GLU A 264 12.36 24.18 12.33
N ASP A 265 11.14 23.92 12.77
CA ASP A 265 10.86 23.11 13.96
C ASP A 265 11.39 21.69 13.81
N ALA A 266 11.40 21.15 12.59
CA ALA A 266 11.90 19.82 12.29
C ALA A 266 13.37 19.61 12.71
N LYS A 267 14.18 20.66 12.75
CA LYS A 267 15.61 20.59 13.10
C LYS A 267 15.83 20.22 14.57
N THR A 268 14.88 20.56 15.45
CA THR A 268 15.03 20.44 16.91
C THR A 268 13.89 19.68 17.58
N TYR A 269 12.87 19.28 16.83
CA TYR A 269 11.73 18.55 17.36
C TYR A 269 12.17 17.26 18.07
N ARG A 270 11.49 16.88 19.15
CA ARG A 270 11.96 15.81 20.07
C ARG A 270 12.03 14.41 19.46
N PHE A 271 11.20 14.12 18.45
CA PHE A 271 11.29 12.91 17.62
C PHE A 271 11.75 13.30 16.23
N ASN A 272 12.56 12.47 15.58
CA ASN A 272 12.95 12.75 14.19
C ASN A 272 11.71 12.71 13.28
N PRO A 273 11.29 13.85 12.68
CA PRO A 273 10.08 13.86 11.86
C PRO A 273 10.24 13.11 10.54
N PHE A 274 11.47 12.76 10.15
CA PHE A 274 11.80 12.03 8.93
C PHE A 274 12.10 10.55 9.18
N ASP A 275 11.96 10.09 10.44
CA ASP A 275 11.99 8.66 10.78
C ASP A 275 10.58 8.07 10.63
N LEU A 276 10.40 7.20 9.64
CA LEU A 276 9.12 6.55 9.33
C LEU A 276 8.59 5.64 10.46
N THR A 277 9.41 5.33 11.46
CA THR A 277 8.99 4.56 12.64
C THR A 277 8.36 5.44 13.72
N LYS A 278 8.29 6.77 13.50
CA LYS A 278 7.80 7.76 14.46
C LYS A 278 6.52 8.45 14.00
N VAL A 279 5.60 8.65 14.95
CA VAL A 279 4.48 9.58 14.83
C VAL A 279 4.84 10.94 15.43
N TRP A 280 4.10 11.97 15.03
CA TRP A 280 4.09 13.25 15.73
C TRP A 280 2.89 13.26 16.68
N PRO A 281 3.11 13.33 18.01
CA PRO A 281 2.01 13.46 18.96
C PRO A 281 1.04 14.58 18.57
N HIS A 282 -0.26 14.27 18.55
CA HIS A 282 -1.29 15.24 18.18
C HIS A 282 -1.39 16.42 19.17
N GLY A 283 -0.87 16.26 20.39
CA GLY A 283 -0.76 17.36 21.36
C GLY A 283 0.25 18.43 20.93
N ASP A 284 1.28 18.06 20.17
CA ASP A 284 2.32 18.96 19.69
C ASP A 284 1.89 19.60 18.35
N TYR A 285 1.38 18.78 17.43
CA TYR A 285 0.85 19.21 16.14
C TYR A 285 -0.57 18.64 15.94
N PRO A 286 -1.63 19.43 16.21
CA PRO A 286 -3.01 18.94 16.10
C PRO A 286 -3.42 18.69 14.65
N LEU A 287 -4.47 17.87 14.49
CA LEU A 287 -5.07 17.60 13.19
C LEU A 287 -5.86 18.82 12.69
N ILE A 288 -5.61 19.19 11.44
CA ILE A 288 -6.33 20.23 10.69
C ILE A 288 -7.10 19.54 9.59
N LYS A 289 -8.43 19.68 9.56
CA LYS A 289 -9.26 19.14 8.47
C LYS A 289 -8.94 19.86 7.16
N VAL A 290 -8.99 19.12 6.06
CA VAL A 290 -8.73 19.63 4.70
C VAL A 290 -9.96 19.46 3.82
N GLY A 291 -10.57 18.29 3.86
CA GLY A 291 -11.66 17.93 2.96
C GLY A 291 -12.17 16.52 3.19
N THR A 292 -13.07 16.07 2.32
CA THR A 292 -13.69 14.74 2.40
C THR A 292 -13.53 14.01 1.07
N MET A 293 -13.12 12.76 1.14
CA MET A 293 -13.08 11.79 0.05
C MET A 293 -14.30 10.88 0.16
N GLU A 294 -15.01 10.64 -0.94
CA GLU A 294 -16.10 9.65 -1.03
C GLU A 294 -15.88 8.73 -2.24
N LEU A 295 -16.06 7.42 -2.06
CA LEU A 295 -15.99 6.43 -3.13
C LEU A 295 -17.38 6.08 -3.62
N ASN A 296 -17.65 6.35 -4.89
CA ASN A 296 -19.01 6.32 -5.43
C ASN A 296 -19.13 5.58 -6.77
N ARG A 297 -18.05 4.98 -7.27
CA ARG A 297 -18.08 4.27 -8.55
C ARG A 297 -17.14 3.07 -8.58
N ASN A 298 -17.72 1.89 -8.80
CA ASN A 298 -16.96 0.66 -9.03
C ASN A 298 -16.20 0.72 -10.37
N PRO A 299 -15.07 0.00 -10.49
CA PRO A 299 -14.40 -0.17 -11.77
C PRO A 299 -15.30 -0.97 -12.73
N GLU A 300 -15.33 -0.57 -13.99
CA GLU A 300 -16.00 -1.29 -15.07
C GLU A 300 -15.23 -2.56 -15.46
N ASN A 301 -13.91 -2.53 -15.28
CA ASN A 301 -13.04 -3.69 -15.51
C ASN A 301 -11.90 -3.71 -14.49
N TYR A 302 -11.92 -4.71 -13.60
CA TYR A 302 -10.91 -4.85 -12.54
C TYR A 302 -9.49 -4.88 -13.10
N PHE A 303 -9.22 -5.65 -14.15
CA PHE A 303 -7.87 -5.78 -14.68
C PHE A 303 -7.36 -4.46 -15.27
N ALA A 304 -8.17 -3.81 -16.10
CA ALA A 304 -7.78 -2.57 -16.79
C ALA A 304 -7.68 -1.36 -15.84
N GLN A 305 -8.52 -1.29 -14.80
CA GLN A 305 -8.64 -0.10 -13.94
C GLN A 305 -8.02 -0.29 -12.55
N ILE A 306 -7.89 -1.51 -12.04
CA ILE A 306 -7.30 -1.77 -10.72
C ILE A 306 -5.96 -2.49 -10.86
N GLU A 307 -5.90 -3.60 -11.59
CA GLU A 307 -4.65 -4.36 -11.71
C GLU A 307 -3.58 -3.58 -12.46
N GLN A 308 -3.94 -2.91 -13.55
CA GLN A 308 -3.04 -2.05 -14.33
C GLN A 308 -2.85 -0.63 -13.76
N ALA A 309 -3.49 -0.28 -12.65
CA ALA A 309 -3.26 1.01 -12.01
C ALA A 309 -1.81 1.13 -11.50
N THR A 310 -1.18 2.28 -11.75
CA THR A 310 0.19 2.59 -11.36
C THR A 310 0.19 3.82 -10.47
N PHE A 311 0.48 3.61 -9.19
CA PHE A 311 0.65 4.67 -8.20
C PHE A 311 2.14 4.84 -7.93
N ALA A 312 2.64 6.07 -7.88
CA ALA A 312 4.05 6.32 -7.62
C ALA A 312 4.23 7.55 -6.72
N PRO A 313 4.90 7.46 -5.56
CA PRO A 313 5.18 8.61 -4.71
C PRO A 313 5.96 9.75 -5.38
N SER A 314 6.57 9.51 -6.54
CA SER A 314 7.22 10.53 -7.37
C SER A 314 6.24 11.42 -8.15
N ASN A 315 4.96 11.03 -8.24
CA ASN A 315 3.91 11.82 -8.89
C ASN A 315 3.45 12.95 -7.95
N PHE A 316 4.27 13.99 -7.84
CA PHE A 316 3.95 15.23 -7.16
C PHE A 316 3.29 16.24 -8.10
N VAL A 317 2.61 17.22 -7.50
CA VAL A 317 2.02 18.38 -8.18
C VAL A 317 2.52 19.66 -7.51
N PRO A 318 2.48 20.84 -8.18
CA PRO A 318 2.91 22.10 -7.57
C PRO A 318 2.32 22.32 -6.17
N GLY A 319 3.16 22.73 -5.22
CA GLY A 319 2.77 22.93 -3.82
C GLY A 319 2.92 21.71 -2.92
N ILE A 320 3.30 20.54 -3.46
CA ILE A 320 3.63 19.34 -2.69
C ILE A 320 4.99 18.81 -3.14
N ALA A 321 5.85 18.44 -2.20
CA ALA A 321 7.16 17.84 -2.46
C ALA A 321 7.51 16.75 -1.44
N ALA A 322 8.62 16.06 -1.70
CA ALA A 322 9.18 15.06 -0.80
C ALA A 322 9.83 15.67 0.44
N SER A 323 10.20 14.82 1.40
CA SER A 323 11.00 15.16 2.57
C SER A 323 12.31 14.33 2.60
N PRO A 324 13.25 14.64 3.51
CA PRO A 324 14.47 13.86 3.72
C PRO A 324 14.26 12.43 4.28
N ASP A 325 13.02 11.98 4.48
CA ASP A 325 12.74 10.60 4.92
C ASP A 325 13.35 9.60 3.94
N LYS A 326 14.33 8.82 4.42
CA LYS A 326 15.10 7.88 3.59
C LYS A 326 14.23 6.81 2.94
N MET A 327 13.16 6.38 3.61
CA MET A 327 12.20 5.45 3.03
C MET A 327 11.43 6.12 1.90
N LEU A 328 10.96 7.36 2.08
CA LEU A 328 10.27 8.09 1.02
C LEU A 328 11.19 8.28 -0.21
N GLN A 329 12.47 8.63 0.01
CA GLN A 329 13.45 8.80 -1.05
C GLN A 329 13.65 7.52 -1.88
N ALA A 330 13.75 6.35 -1.23
CA ALA A 330 13.83 5.07 -1.94
C ALA A 330 12.56 4.78 -2.78
N ARG A 331 11.38 5.17 -2.26
CA ARG A 331 10.08 4.94 -2.94
C ARG A 331 9.86 5.83 -4.16
N ILE A 332 10.44 7.03 -4.21
CA ILE A 332 10.33 7.96 -5.35
C ILE A 332 10.84 7.28 -6.64
N PHE A 333 11.93 6.52 -6.55
CA PHE A 333 12.46 5.74 -7.66
C PHE A 333 11.71 4.41 -7.85
N SER A 334 11.58 3.61 -6.79
CA SER A 334 11.27 2.18 -6.91
C SER A 334 9.93 1.86 -7.56
N TYR A 335 8.90 2.69 -7.34
CA TYR A 335 7.57 2.43 -7.90
C TYR A 335 7.53 2.61 -9.41
N ALA A 336 8.09 3.72 -9.91
CA ALA A 336 8.11 3.97 -11.36
C ALA A 336 8.93 2.91 -12.09
N ASP A 337 10.04 2.45 -11.50
CA ASP A 337 10.82 1.33 -12.02
C ASP A 337 10.02 0.02 -12.09
N ALA A 338 9.38 -0.38 -10.98
CA ALA A 338 8.56 -1.59 -10.93
C ALA A 338 7.41 -1.57 -11.95
N HIS A 339 6.78 -0.41 -12.18
CA HIS A 339 5.68 -0.29 -13.16
C HIS A 339 6.15 -0.41 -14.61
N ARG A 340 7.36 0.05 -14.94
CA ARG A 340 7.95 -0.14 -16.28
C ARG A 340 8.14 -1.62 -16.60
N TYR A 341 8.55 -2.43 -15.63
CA TYR A 341 8.65 -3.88 -15.78
C TYR A 341 7.27 -4.55 -15.81
N ARG A 342 6.41 -4.23 -14.83
CA ARG A 342 5.15 -4.93 -14.60
C ARG A 342 4.10 -4.68 -15.67
N VAL A 343 3.93 -3.42 -16.07
CA VAL A 343 2.85 -2.98 -16.98
C VAL A 343 3.41 -2.59 -18.34
N GLY A 344 4.64 -2.08 -18.38
CA GLY A 344 5.35 -1.71 -19.61
C GLY A 344 5.79 -0.25 -19.62
N THR A 345 6.73 0.09 -20.49
CA THR A 345 7.34 1.42 -20.57
C THR A 345 6.33 2.56 -20.74
N ASN A 346 5.25 2.32 -21.48
CA ASN A 346 4.20 3.31 -21.76
C ASN A 346 2.97 3.18 -20.84
N HIS A 347 3.09 2.58 -19.64
CA HIS A 347 1.97 2.34 -18.72
C HIS A 347 1.13 3.59 -18.38
N ALA A 348 1.72 4.79 -18.45
CA ALA A 348 1.04 6.05 -18.21
C ALA A 348 0.00 6.43 -19.30
N GLN A 349 0.01 5.75 -20.45
CA GLN A 349 -0.98 5.92 -21.52
C GLN A 349 -2.24 5.08 -21.32
N ILE A 350 -2.21 4.12 -20.39
CA ILE A 350 -3.40 3.34 -20.02
C ILE A 350 -4.40 4.31 -19.36
N PRO A 351 -5.69 4.30 -19.74
CA PRO A 351 -6.64 5.34 -19.33
C PRO A 351 -6.69 5.64 -17.84
N VAL A 352 -6.58 4.63 -16.99
CA VAL A 352 -6.61 4.81 -15.53
C VAL A 352 -5.37 5.52 -14.97
N ASN A 353 -4.25 5.49 -15.69
CA ASN A 353 -2.98 6.12 -15.30
C ASN A 353 -2.79 7.48 -15.95
N GLN A 354 -3.51 7.76 -17.03
CA GLN A 354 -3.40 8.98 -17.79
C GLN A 354 -3.82 10.19 -16.94
N PRO A 355 -3.07 11.29 -16.95
CA PRO A 355 -3.52 12.52 -16.30
C PRO A 355 -4.60 13.21 -17.13
N LYS A 356 -5.44 14.02 -16.48
CA LYS A 356 -6.52 14.76 -17.15
C LYS A 356 -6.05 16.02 -17.87
N ASN A 357 -4.95 16.61 -17.43
CA ASN A 357 -4.36 17.78 -18.09
C ASN A 357 -3.57 17.38 -19.34
N GLN A 358 -3.23 18.36 -20.17
CA GLN A 358 -2.43 18.13 -21.36
C GLN A 358 -1.01 17.67 -20.98
N VAL A 359 -0.58 16.56 -21.58
CA VAL A 359 0.78 16.03 -21.41
C VAL A 359 1.65 16.46 -22.58
N ASN A 360 2.69 17.25 -22.29
CA ASN A 360 3.70 17.66 -23.25
C ASN A 360 5.07 17.23 -22.72
N ASN A 361 5.53 16.03 -23.11
CA ASN A 361 6.81 15.47 -22.67
C ASN A 361 7.66 14.99 -23.85
N TYR A 362 8.90 14.61 -23.55
CA TYR A 362 9.90 14.16 -24.53
C TYR A 362 10.05 12.63 -24.60
N SER A 363 9.15 11.86 -24.00
CA SER A 363 9.19 10.39 -24.08
C SER A 363 8.78 9.92 -25.48
N GLN A 364 9.60 9.10 -26.13
CA GLN A 364 9.38 8.57 -27.48
C GLN A 364 9.28 7.04 -27.48
N ASP A 365 8.66 6.48 -28.53
CA ASP A 365 8.66 5.05 -28.87
C ASP A 365 8.24 4.12 -27.71
N GLY A 366 8.97 3.02 -27.51
CA GLY A 366 8.69 1.99 -26.50
C GLY A 366 7.55 1.05 -26.87
N ALA A 367 7.49 -0.10 -26.20
CA ALA A 367 6.43 -1.09 -26.41
C ALA A 367 5.04 -0.49 -26.10
N GLY A 368 4.03 -0.86 -26.88
CA GLY A 368 2.64 -0.44 -26.65
C GLY A 368 2.39 1.06 -26.75
N ARG A 369 3.09 1.76 -27.65
CA ARG A 369 2.90 3.21 -27.87
C ARG A 369 1.56 3.49 -28.54
N TYR A 370 0.60 4.03 -27.79
CA TYR A 370 -0.75 4.34 -28.27
C TYR A 370 -0.97 5.84 -28.53
N LEU A 371 -0.47 6.69 -27.63
CA LEU A 371 -0.49 8.15 -27.80
C LEU A 371 0.82 8.63 -28.41
N PHE A 372 0.76 9.50 -29.41
CA PHE A 372 1.93 10.03 -30.11
C PHE A 372 1.76 11.53 -30.41
N ASN A 373 2.89 12.24 -30.45
CA ASN A 373 2.91 13.66 -30.78
C ASN A 373 2.70 13.86 -32.29
N ALA A 374 2.21 15.04 -32.69
CA ALA A 374 2.12 15.39 -34.11
C ALA A 374 3.52 15.38 -34.78
N PRO A 375 3.62 15.09 -36.09
CA PRO A 375 4.91 14.92 -36.77
C PRO A 375 5.80 16.17 -36.77
N SER A 376 5.23 17.35 -36.50
CA SER A 376 5.94 18.62 -36.42
C SER A 376 6.49 18.94 -35.02
N VAL A 377 6.13 18.17 -33.98
CA VAL A 377 6.58 18.43 -32.61
C VAL A 377 8.06 18.02 -32.47
N PRO A 378 8.96 18.94 -32.07
CA PRO A 378 10.37 18.61 -31.84
C PRO A 378 10.54 17.58 -30.72
N VAL A 379 11.47 16.65 -30.90
CA VAL A 379 11.74 15.55 -29.94
C VAL A 379 12.90 15.84 -28.98
N TYR A 380 13.35 17.10 -28.90
CA TYR A 380 14.49 17.52 -28.07
C TYR A 380 14.28 18.91 -27.43
N ALA A 381 15.06 19.19 -26.37
CA ALA A 381 15.17 20.48 -25.71
C ALA A 381 16.66 20.83 -25.44
N PRO A 382 17.06 22.12 -25.46
CA PRO A 382 16.27 23.25 -25.96
C PRO A 382 16.07 23.16 -27.48
N ASN A 383 15.05 23.83 -28.02
CA ASN A 383 14.80 23.88 -29.46
C ASN A 383 14.28 25.27 -29.87
N SER A 384 14.47 25.65 -31.13
CA SER A 384 14.07 26.96 -31.69
C SER A 384 12.79 26.91 -32.53
N VAL A 385 12.01 25.84 -32.38
CA VAL A 385 10.92 25.47 -33.31
C VAL A 385 9.60 25.19 -32.59
N GLY A 386 9.45 25.69 -31.36
CA GLY A 386 8.19 25.69 -30.62
C GLY A 386 7.82 24.36 -29.93
N GLY A 387 8.80 23.53 -29.59
CA GLY A 387 8.57 22.33 -28.78
C GLY A 387 8.30 22.64 -27.29
N PRO A 388 7.95 21.62 -26.49
CA PRO A 388 7.72 21.77 -25.06
C PRO A 388 8.88 22.48 -24.34
N ALA A 389 8.59 23.30 -23.34
CA ALA A 389 9.62 23.97 -22.53
C ALA A 389 9.28 23.82 -21.04
N ALA A 390 10.32 23.67 -20.22
CA ALA A 390 10.15 23.68 -18.78
C ALA A 390 9.77 25.09 -18.31
N VAL A 391 8.96 25.18 -17.26
CA VAL A 391 8.68 26.45 -16.57
C VAL A 391 9.86 26.74 -15.65
N GLU A 392 10.40 27.97 -15.70
CA GLU A 392 11.42 28.42 -14.76
C GLU A 392 10.88 28.35 -13.32
N PRO A 393 11.66 27.83 -12.35
CA PRO A 393 11.19 27.69 -10.99
C PRO A 393 10.93 29.08 -10.37
N GLN A 394 9.66 29.43 -10.17
CA GLN A 394 9.30 30.57 -9.33
C GLN A 394 9.56 30.19 -7.86
N ASN A 395 10.73 30.56 -7.35
CA ASN A 395 11.13 30.74 -5.94
C ASN A 395 10.63 29.71 -4.89
N PRO A 396 11.56 29.22 -4.05
CA PRO A 396 12.16 27.91 -4.26
C PRO A 396 11.10 26.81 -4.56
N ALA A 397 11.34 26.05 -5.63
CA ALA A 397 10.75 24.73 -5.76
C ALA A 397 11.12 23.91 -4.52
N GLY A 398 10.20 23.11 -3.98
CA GLY A 398 10.38 22.39 -2.71
C GLY A 398 11.75 21.73 -2.56
N GLY A 399 12.18 21.52 -1.31
CA GLY A 399 13.52 21.02 -1.00
C GLY A 399 13.97 21.37 0.41
N TRP A 400 15.21 21.01 0.73
CA TRP A 400 15.81 21.25 2.04
C TRP A 400 17.33 21.37 1.96
N GLU A 401 17.91 21.92 3.02
CA GLU A 401 19.36 22.05 3.15
C GLU A 401 19.97 20.75 3.71
N ASN A 402 21.14 20.35 3.19
CA ASN A 402 21.98 19.30 3.77
C ASN A 402 23.45 19.75 3.74
N ASP A 403 24.23 19.30 4.71
CA ASP A 403 25.68 19.49 4.78
C ASP A 403 26.31 18.24 5.41
N GLY A 404 27.52 17.86 4.97
CA GLY A 404 28.25 16.71 5.48
C GLY A 404 28.87 15.81 4.40
N GLU A 405 29.62 14.81 4.86
CA GLU A 405 30.26 13.80 4.01
C GLU A 405 29.26 12.70 3.60
N LEU A 406 29.50 12.07 2.44
CA LEU A 406 28.78 10.86 2.07
C LEU A 406 29.13 9.75 3.07
N THR A 407 28.12 9.23 3.78
CA THR A 407 28.31 8.27 4.86
C THR A 407 27.28 7.16 4.85
N LEU A 408 27.63 6.02 5.48
CA LEU A 408 26.75 4.87 5.71
C LEU A 408 26.42 4.80 7.20
N ALA A 409 25.37 5.51 7.62
CA ALA A 409 25.00 5.63 9.02
C ALA A 409 23.48 5.65 9.25
N ALA A 410 23.07 5.22 10.45
CA ALA A 410 21.73 5.46 10.96
C ALA A 410 21.48 6.98 11.12
N HIS A 411 20.22 7.37 11.27
CA HIS A 411 19.90 8.74 11.66
C HIS A 411 20.51 9.06 13.02
N SER A 412 20.99 10.29 13.18
CA SER A 412 21.22 10.85 14.51
C SER A 412 19.90 10.85 15.28
N LEU A 413 19.94 10.39 16.52
CA LEU A 413 18.76 10.36 17.38
C LEU A 413 18.40 11.79 17.82
N HIS A 414 17.13 12.15 17.71
CA HIS A 414 16.59 13.32 18.39
C HIS A 414 16.42 13.01 19.89
N ALA A 415 16.12 14.04 20.70
CA ALA A 415 16.18 13.97 22.16
C ALA A 415 15.36 12.82 22.79
N GLU A 416 14.22 12.46 22.19
CA GLU A 416 13.34 11.38 22.66
C GLU A 416 13.29 10.17 21.70
N ASP A 417 14.12 10.15 20.65
CA ASP A 417 14.12 9.01 19.73
C ASP A 417 14.61 7.73 20.42
N SER A 418 13.76 6.72 20.36
CA SER A 418 14.04 5.35 20.76
C SER A 418 13.16 4.40 19.94
N ASP A 419 13.60 3.16 19.79
CA ASP A 419 12.87 2.13 19.05
C ASP A 419 11.58 1.72 19.77
N PHE A 420 11.58 1.80 21.10
CA PHE A 420 10.52 1.21 21.93
C PHE A 420 9.60 2.25 22.59
N VAL A 421 9.99 3.52 22.65
CA VAL A 421 9.24 4.54 23.41
C VAL A 421 7.80 4.74 22.91
N GLN A 422 7.61 4.87 21.59
CA GLN A 422 6.28 5.05 21.01
C GLN A 422 5.48 3.74 20.91
N ALA A 423 6.16 2.60 20.77
CA ALA A 423 5.52 1.28 20.89
C ALA A 423 4.95 1.07 22.29
N GLY A 424 5.73 1.41 23.32
CA GLY A 424 5.31 1.36 24.71
C GLY A 424 4.19 2.34 25.02
N ALA A 425 4.21 3.55 24.46
CA ALA A 425 3.10 4.50 24.59
C ALA A 425 1.81 3.97 23.95
N LEU A 426 1.89 3.37 22.75
CA LEU A 426 0.75 2.71 22.11
C LEU A 426 0.17 1.60 23.01
N TYR A 427 1.03 0.75 23.58
CA TYR A 427 0.58 -0.33 24.47
C TYR A 427 0.00 0.18 25.81
N ARG A 428 0.67 1.12 26.48
CA ARG A 428 0.30 1.56 27.83
C ARG A 428 -0.83 2.58 27.86
N GLU A 429 -0.86 3.50 26.90
CA GLU A 429 -1.71 4.70 26.96
C GLU A 429 -2.90 4.63 25.98
N VAL A 430 -2.79 3.86 24.90
CA VAL A 430 -3.83 3.78 23.87
C VAL A 430 -4.66 2.51 23.97
N TYR A 431 -4.05 1.37 24.33
CA TYR A 431 -4.81 0.14 24.53
C TYR A 431 -5.53 0.15 25.87
N ASP A 432 -6.83 -0.17 25.84
CA ASP A 432 -7.55 -0.57 27.04
C ASP A 432 -7.15 -1.99 27.48
N GLU A 433 -7.59 -2.41 28.66
CA GLU A 433 -7.23 -3.72 29.21
C GLU A 433 -7.70 -4.90 28.33
N ALA A 434 -8.82 -4.75 27.62
CA ALA A 434 -9.33 -5.78 26.73
C ALA A 434 -8.45 -5.90 25.46
N ALA A 435 -8.02 -4.78 24.90
CA ALA A 435 -7.08 -4.72 23.79
C ALA A 435 -5.70 -5.28 24.20
N LYS A 436 -5.21 -4.96 25.42
CA LYS A 436 -3.96 -5.55 25.94
C LYS A 436 -4.06 -7.08 26.08
N ALA A 437 -5.20 -7.60 26.51
CA ALA A 437 -5.43 -9.04 26.62
C ALA A 437 -5.42 -9.73 25.24
N ARG A 438 -6.18 -9.21 24.26
CA ARG A 438 -6.18 -9.72 22.88
C ARG A 438 -4.82 -9.59 22.19
N PHE A 439 -4.10 -8.51 22.47
CA PHE A 439 -2.74 -8.30 21.99
C PHE A 439 -1.81 -9.38 22.52
N LEU A 440 -1.83 -9.66 23.84
CA LEU A 440 -1.03 -10.71 24.47
C LEU A 440 -1.35 -12.09 23.88
N GLU A 441 -2.63 -12.41 23.66
CA GLU A 441 -3.05 -13.65 23.00
C GLU A 441 -2.47 -13.75 21.58
N THR A 442 -2.62 -12.67 20.80
CA THR A 442 -2.11 -12.60 19.41
C THR A 442 -0.61 -12.84 19.36
N ILE A 443 0.18 -12.15 20.19
CA ILE A 443 1.64 -12.32 20.19
C ILE A 443 2.07 -13.66 20.81
N SER A 444 1.29 -14.24 21.74
CA SER A 444 1.55 -15.57 22.27
C SER A 444 1.42 -16.64 21.18
N GLY A 445 0.39 -16.56 20.33
CA GLY A 445 0.26 -17.45 19.17
C GLY A 445 1.36 -17.23 18.13
N ALA A 446 1.64 -15.96 17.79
CA ALA A 446 2.64 -15.62 16.78
C ALA A 446 4.07 -15.99 17.18
N VAL A 447 4.47 -15.76 18.44
CA VAL A 447 5.79 -16.14 18.98
C VAL A 447 5.83 -17.63 19.33
N GLY A 448 4.70 -18.23 19.73
CA GLY A 448 4.56 -19.66 19.97
C GLY A 448 4.87 -20.51 18.74
N GLY A 449 4.58 -19.99 17.54
CA GLY A 449 4.94 -20.62 16.26
C GLY A 449 6.44 -20.61 15.93
N VAL A 450 7.26 -19.87 16.68
CA VAL A 450 8.72 -19.85 16.50
C VAL A 450 9.32 -21.15 17.03
N LYS A 451 10.11 -21.83 16.20
CA LYS A 451 10.76 -23.12 16.48
C LYS A 451 12.14 -22.92 17.09
N SER A 452 12.91 -21.94 16.62
CA SER A 452 14.22 -21.61 17.18
C SER A 452 14.12 -21.01 18.59
N ALA A 453 14.77 -21.65 19.56
CA ALA A 453 14.79 -21.18 20.95
C ALA A 453 15.42 -19.78 21.09
N ASP A 454 16.51 -19.52 20.35
CA ASP A 454 17.20 -18.23 20.40
C ASP A 454 16.36 -17.08 19.81
N ILE A 455 15.65 -17.35 18.71
CA ILE A 455 14.73 -16.36 18.11
C ILE A 455 13.55 -16.11 19.05
N LYS A 456 13.00 -17.17 19.65
CA LYS A 456 11.89 -17.06 20.61
C LYS A 456 12.28 -16.24 21.83
N GLU A 457 13.48 -16.46 22.39
CA GLU A 457 14.00 -15.69 23.51
C GLU A 457 14.21 -14.21 23.13
N ARG A 458 14.80 -13.94 21.95
CA ARG A 458 14.91 -12.56 21.45
C ARG A 458 13.56 -11.89 21.28
N ALA A 459 12.53 -12.61 20.82
CA ALA A 459 11.17 -12.07 20.69
C ALA A 459 10.58 -11.70 22.05
N ILE A 460 10.80 -12.52 23.08
CA ILE A 460 10.37 -12.17 24.45
C ILE A 460 11.11 -10.91 24.94
N GLN A 461 12.42 -10.82 24.73
CA GLN A 461 13.20 -9.64 25.12
C GLN A 461 12.74 -8.38 24.36
N TYR A 462 12.45 -8.50 23.07
CA TYR A 462 11.90 -7.42 22.25
C TYR A 462 10.60 -6.88 22.85
N TRP A 463 9.67 -7.76 23.24
CA TRP A 463 8.43 -7.34 23.89
C TRP A 463 8.65 -6.81 25.30
N THR A 464 9.65 -7.32 26.03
CA THR A 464 10.08 -6.78 27.34
C THR A 464 10.57 -5.33 27.20
N ASN A 465 11.24 -5.00 26.09
CA ASN A 465 11.69 -3.63 25.82
C ASN A 465 10.53 -2.68 25.47
N VAL A 466 9.44 -3.19 24.88
CA VAL A 466 8.20 -2.42 24.68
C VAL A 466 7.54 -2.14 26.03
N ASP A 467 7.39 -3.18 26.84
CA ASP A 467 6.87 -3.10 28.20
C ASP A 467 7.30 -4.33 29.04
N ALA A 468 7.80 -4.09 30.25
CA ALA A 468 8.35 -5.15 31.10
C ALA A 468 7.29 -6.17 31.56
N GLU A 469 6.08 -5.70 31.86
CA GLU A 469 5.00 -6.59 32.31
C GLU A 469 4.46 -7.42 31.14
N LEU A 470 4.36 -6.82 29.95
CA LEU A 470 4.04 -7.52 28.71
C LEU A 470 5.02 -8.67 28.44
N GLY A 471 6.32 -8.41 28.53
CA GLY A 471 7.36 -9.43 28.34
C GLY A 471 7.27 -10.58 29.34
N ALA A 472 7.04 -10.26 30.62
CA ALA A 472 6.87 -11.26 31.68
C ALA A 472 5.62 -12.14 31.44
N LYS A 473 4.49 -11.53 31.07
CA LYS A 473 3.25 -12.24 30.74
C LYS A 473 3.40 -13.14 29.52
N LEU A 474 4.06 -12.65 28.46
CA LEU A 474 4.35 -13.45 27.27
C LEU A 474 5.21 -14.67 27.61
N ARG A 475 6.28 -14.49 28.39
CA ARG A 475 7.13 -15.60 28.83
C ARG A 475 6.33 -16.65 29.60
N ALA A 476 5.45 -16.23 30.50
CA ALA A 476 4.60 -17.14 31.27
C ALA A 476 3.64 -17.93 30.36
N ASN A 477 3.00 -17.28 29.39
CA ASN A 477 2.11 -17.95 28.44
C ASN A 477 2.83 -19.00 27.59
N LEU A 478 4.03 -18.67 27.09
CA LEU A 478 4.82 -19.60 26.28
C LEU A 478 5.34 -20.78 27.12
N GLY A 479 5.79 -20.55 28.36
CA GLY A 479 6.25 -21.61 29.26
C GLY A 479 5.13 -22.54 29.74
N ALA A 480 3.89 -22.07 29.83
CA ALA A 480 2.73 -22.90 30.14
C ALA A 480 2.32 -23.83 28.97
N GLY A 481 2.61 -23.43 27.73
CA GLY A 481 2.35 -24.22 26.51
C GLY A 481 3.37 -25.35 26.27
N ASP A 482 4.57 -25.25 26.83
CA ASP A 482 5.63 -26.27 26.75
C ASP A 482 5.48 -27.39 27.81
N ALA A 483 4.48 -27.32 28.69
CA ALA A 483 4.16 -28.42 29.61
C ALA A 483 3.52 -29.58 28.81
N PRO A 484 3.99 -30.84 28.95
CA PRO A 484 3.41 -31.96 28.22
C PRO A 484 1.92 -32.07 28.55
N SER A 485 1.07 -31.89 27.54
CA SER A 485 -0.36 -32.18 27.66
C SER A 485 -0.52 -33.64 28.07
N ALA A 486 -1.16 -33.87 29.23
CA ALA A 486 -1.52 -35.21 29.66
C ALA A 486 -2.28 -35.94 28.54
N PRO A 487 -2.00 -37.23 28.29
CA PRO A 487 -2.57 -37.93 27.15
C PRO A 487 -4.10 -38.01 27.30
N THR A 488 -4.82 -37.39 26.36
CA THR A 488 -6.26 -37.57 26.18
C THR A 488 -6.51 -39.01 25.74
N SER A 489 -7.28 -39.75 26.54
CA SER A 489 -7.66 -41.14 26.29
C SER A 489 -8.37 -41.26 24.93
N ALA A 490 -7.75 -41.97 23.98
CA ALA A 490 -8.40 -42.39 22.75
C ALA A 490 -9.48 -43.42 23.06
N ALA A 491 -10.72 -43.13 22.66
CA ALA A 491 -11.81 -44.09 22.66
C ALA A 491 -11.61 -45.09 21.50
N GLU A 492 -11.48 -46.36 21.83
CA GLU A 492 -11.52 -47.48 20.87
C GLU A 492 -12.92 -47.57 20.24
N SER A 493 -13.01 -47.41 18.92
CA SER A 493 -14.17 -47.88 18.14
C SER A 493 -13.76 -49.09 17.31
N ALA A 494 -14.10 -50.27 17.82
CA ALA A 494 -14.02 -51.53 17.09
C ALA A 494 -15.08 -51.54 15.98
N ASN A 495 -14.65 -51.70 14.72
CA ASN A 495 -15.55 -52.01 13.61
C ASN A 495 -15.36 -53.49 13.22
N LYS A 496 -16.38 -54.30 13.47
CA LYS A 496 -16.50 -55.67 13.00
C LYS A 496 -17.05 -55.68 11.58
N VAL A 497 -16.41 -56.50 10.74
CA VAL A 497 -16.81 -56.88 9.39
C VAL A 497 -18.14 -57.65 9.42
N GLY A 498 -19.02 -57.32 8.46
CA GLY A 498 -20.21 -58.07 8.06
C GLY A 498 -20.56 -57.68 6.63
#